data_AF-H9EYT9-F1
#
_entry.id   AF-H9EYT9-F1
#
_cell.length_a   1.000
_cell.length_b   1.000
_cell.length_c   1.000
_cell.angle_alpha   90.00
_cell.angle_beta   90.00
_cell.angle_gamma   90.00
#
_symmetry.space_group_name_H-M   'P 1'
#
loop_
_entity.id
_entity.type
_entity.pdbx_description
1 polymer ?
#
loop_
_entity_poly.entity_id
_entity_poly.type
_entity_poly.pdbx_seq_one_letter_code
_entity_poly.pdbx_strand_id
1 'polypeptide(L)' 'MGGEAGCAAAVGAEGRVKSLGLVFEDERKGCYSSGETVAGHVLLEASEPVALRALRLEAQGRATAAWGPSAGPRA' A
#
# COMPACT_ATOMS: atom_id res chain seq x y z
N MET A 1 -5.16 -11.66 8.19
CA MET A 1 -3.81 -11.80 7.62
C MET A 1 -3.35 -10.38 7.30
N GLY A 2 -2.63 -9.75 8.23
CA GLY A 2 -2.14 -8.38 8.07
C GLY A 2 -0.97 -8.40 7.10
N GLY A 3 -1.17 -7.83 5.91
CA GLY A 3 -0.11 -7.67 4.94
C GLY A 3 0.64 -6.37 5.21
N GLU A 4 1.85 -6.47 5.76
CA GLU A 4 2.79 -5.36 5.71
C GLU A 4 3.20 -5.17 4.25
N ALA A 5 2.65 -4.14 3.60
CA ALA A 5 3.15 -3.68 2.31
C ALA A 5 4.49 -2.98 2.57
N GLY A 6 5.58 -3.75 2.54
CA GLY A 6 6.94 -3.22 2.66
C GLY A 6 7.20 -2.20 1.55
N CYS A 7 7.27 -0.92 1.92
CA CYS A 7 7.59 0.17 1.01
C CYS A 7 9.11 0.26 0.89
N ALA A 8 9.63 0.23 -0.34
CA ALA A 8 11.06 0.43 -0.61
C ALA A 8 11.50 1.74 0.05
N ALA A 9 12.38 1.64 1.05
CA ALA A 9 12.88 2.78 1.81
C ALA A 9 13.56 3.77 0.86
N ALA A 10 13.29 5.05 1.07
CA ALA A 10 13.90 6.14 0.30
C ALA A 10 15.43 6.06 0.40
N VAL A 11 16.08 5.82 -0.74
CA VAL A 11 17.53 5.89 -0.91
C VAL A 11 17.97 7.31 -0.52
N GLY A 12 18.57 7.46 0.66
CA GLY A 12 19.05 8.75 1.19
C GLY A 12 18.72 9.03 2.67
N ALA A 13 17.87 8.22 3.31
CA ALA A 13 17.57 8.34 4.75
C ALA A 13 18.04 7.12 5.57
N GLU A 14 18.94 6.31 5.00
CA GLU A 14 19.45 5.10 5.64
C GLU A 14 20.13 5.48 6.98
N GLY A 15 19.43 5.19 8.08
CA GLY A 15 19.86 5.46 9.47
C GLY A 15 19.00 6.47 10.26
N ARG A 16 18.30 7.39 9.59
CA ARG A 16 17.51 8.45 10.27
C ARG A 16 16.03 8.16 10.35
N VAL A 17 15.49 7.49 9.34
CA VAL A 17 14.10 7.07 9.32
C VAL A 17 14.03 5.69 9.92
N LYS A 18 13.33 5.56 11.05
CA LYS A 18 13.12 4.29 11.74
C LYS A 18 11.99 3.49 11.10
N SER A 19 10.89 4.16 10.76
CA SER A 19 9.73 3.54 10.14
C SER A 19 9.02 4.50 9.20
N LEU A 20 8.49 3.97 8.10
CA LEU A 20 7.57 4.65 7.20
C LEU A 20 6.45 3.67 6.85
N GLY A 21 5.21 4.05 7.09
CA GLY A 21 4.07 3.17 6.95
C GLY A 21 2.78 3.89 6.55
N LEU A 22 1.79 3.09 6.18
CA LEU A 22 0.43 3.51 5.86
C LEU A 22 -0.53 2.82 6.82
N VAL A 23 -1.48 3.57 7.37
CA VAL A 23 -2.51 3.05 8.27
C VAL A 23 -3.87 3.45 7.73
N PHE A 24 -4.77 2.50 7.54
CA PHE A 24 -6.17 2.77 7.19
C PHE A 24 -7.00 3.00 8.44
N GLU A 25 -8.01 3.87 8.38
CA GLU A 25 -8.86 4.16 9.55
C GLU A 25 -9.65 2.92 10.02
N ASP A 26 -10.09 2.07 9.09
CA ASP A 26 -10.74 0.80 9.40
C ASP A 26 -9.88 -0.37 8.95
N GLU A 27 -8.94 -0.77 9.81
CA GLU A 27 -8.03 -1.91 9.55
C GLU A 27 -8.75 -3.26 9.53
N ARG A 28 -9.98 -3.32 10.07
CA ARG A 28 -10.77 -4.56 10.08
C ARG A 28 -11.55 -4.74 8.78
N LYS A 29 -11.70 -3.68 8.00
CA LYS A 29 -12.37 -3.69 6.71
C LYS A 29 -11.46 -4.33 5.65
N GLY A 30 -11.86 -5.50 5.16
CA GLY A 30 -11.08 -6.26 4.19
C GLY A 30 -11.20 -5.76 2.74
N CYS A 31 -12.22 -4.98 2.41
CA CYS A 31 -12.41 -4.44 1.06
C CYS A 31 -13.24 -3.15 1.05
N TYR A 32 -13.08 -2.38 -0.02
CA TYR A 32 -13.87 -1.18 -0.30
C TYR A 32 -14.67 -1.39 -1.59
N SER A 33 -15.83 -0.76 -1.64
CA SER A 33 -16.75 -0.76 -2.78
C SER A 33 -16.82 0.60 -3.45
N SER A 34 -17.46 0.63 -4.62
CA SER A 34 -17.67 1.88 -5.36
C SER A 34 -18.39 2.91 -4.49
N GLY A 35 -17.85 4.14 -4.49
CA GLY A 35 -18.40 5.27 -3.72
C GLY A 35 -17.96 5.33 -2.27
N GLU A 36 -17.23 4.33 -1.76
CA GLU A 36 -16.67 4.39 -0.41
C GLU A 36 -15.36 5.20 -0.38
N THR A 37 -15.19 6.00 0.67
CA THR A 37 -13.94 6.70 0.93
C THR A 37 -12.94 5.75 1.59
N VAL A 38 -11.74 5.67 1.02
CA VAL A 38 -10.58 5.05 1.66
C VAL A 38 -9.84 6.14 2.43
N ALA A 39 -9.88 6.09 3.76
CA ALA A 39 -9.25 7.07 4.64
C ALA A 39 -8.15 6.43 5.49
N GLY A 40 -7.16 7.24 5.87
CA GLY A 40 -5.99 6.76 6.57
C GLY A 40 -4.91 7.83 6.77
N HIS A 41 -3.78 7.39 7.30
CA HIS A 41 -2.64 8.22 7.64
C HIS A 41 -1.35 7.63 7.07
N VAL A 42 -0.42 8.50 6.71
CA VAL A 42 0.97 8.12 6.46
C VAL A 42 1.77 8.40 7.73
N LEU A 43 2.44 7.39 8.27
CA LEU A 43 3.23 7.48 9.49
C LEU A 43 4.72 7.47 9.13
N LEU A 44 5.47 8.40 9.70
CA LEU A 44 6.91 8.49 9.55
C LEU A 44 7.54 8.69 10.93
N GLU A 45 8.38 7.74 11.35
CA GLU A 45 9.18 7.85 12.57
C GLU A 45 10.65 8.09 12.22
N ALA A 46 11.26 9.09 12.86
CA ALA A 46 12.67 9.40 12.73
C ALA A 46 13.41 9.21 14.07
N SER A 47 14.68 8.80 14.00
CA SER A 47 15.59 8.69 15.15
C SER A 47 16.25 10.02 15.51
N GLU A 48 16.29 10.95 14.56
CA GLU A 48 16.85 12.30 14.70
C GLU A 48 16.09 13.27 13.78
N PRO A 49 16.23 14.60 13.92
CA PRO A 49 15.57 15.55 13.03
C PRO A 49 15.89 15.31 11.55
N VAL A 50 14.85 15.22 10.72
CA VAL A 50 14.97 15.02 9.27
C VAL A 50 14.33 16.19 8.54
N ALA A 51 15.06 16.78 7.60
CA ALA A 51 14.49 17.75 6.66
C ALA A 51 13.69 17.02 5.58
N LEU A 52 12.37 17.18 5.60
CA LEU A 52 11.47 16.55 4.64
C LEU A 52 11.10 17.52 3.52
N ARG A 53 11.35 17.10 2.27
CA ARG A 53 10.97 17.88 1.09
C ARG A 53 9.52 17.65 0.69
N ALA A 54 9.08 16.40 0.73
CA ALA A 54 7.72 16.00 0.41
C ALA A 54 7.42 14.60 0.97
N LEU A 55 6.15 14.37 1.26
CA LEU A 55 5.57 13.04 1.46
C LEU A 55 4.48 12.89 0.40
N ARG A 56 4.53 11.83 -0.41
CA ARG A 56 3.61 11.62 -1.53
C ARG A 56 3.01 10.23 -1.44
N LEU A 57 1.70 10.16 -1.64
CA LEU A 57 0.93 8.92 -1.70
C LEU A 57 0.34 8.79 -3.10
N GLU A 58 0.48 7.61 -3.69
CA GLU A 58 -0.15 7.25 -4.95
C GLU A 58 -0.95 5.96 -4.73
N ALA A 59 -2.24 6.00 -5.07
CA ALA A 59 -3.13 4.86 -4.99
C ALA A 59 -3.58 4.45 -6.39
N GLN A 60 -3.40 3.17 -6.74
CA GLN A 60 -3.73 2.64 -8.06
C GLN A 60 -4.63 1.40 -7.94
N GLY A 61 -5.74 1.42 -8.68
CA GLY A 61 -6.54 0.22 -8.96
C GLY A 61 -6.25 -0.29 -10.38
N ARG A 62 -6.00 -1.59 -10.54
CA ARG A 62 -5.78 -2.21 -11.85
C ARG A 62 -6.52 -3.54 -11.96
N ALA A 63 -7.26 -3.71 -13.04
CA ALA A 63 -7.80 -4.99 -13.43
C ALA A 63 -6.88 -5.65 -14.46
N THR A 64 -6.71 -6.97 -14.36
CA THR A 64 -6.04 -7.79 -15.38
C THR A 64 -7.01 -8.88 -15.82
N ALA A 65 -7.08 -9.14 -17.13
CA ALA A 65 -7.97 -10.13 -17.71
C ALA A 65 -7.20 -10.99 -18.71
N ALA A 66 -7.49 -12.29 -18.72
CA ALA A 66 -6.99 -13.24 -19.68
C ALA A 66 -8.13 -14.16 -20.12
N TRP A 67 -8.14 -14.56 -21.39
CA TRP A 67 -9.12 -15.50 -21.95
C TRP A 67 -8.39 -16.62 -22.69
N GLY A 68 -8.98 -17.82 -22.68
CA GLY A 68 -8.44 -19.01 -23.32
C GLY A 68 -9.55 -20.06 -23.55
N PRO A 69 -9.27 -21.14 -24.30
CA PRO A 69 -10.25 -22.18 -24.56
C PRO A 69 -10.76 -22.80 -23.26
N SER A 70 -12.08 -22.99 -23.16
CA SER A 70 -12.69 -23.75 -22.06
C SER A 70 -12.10 -25.16 -22.07
N ALA A 71 -11.64 -25.66 -20.92
CA ALA A 71 -11.33 -27.08 -20.79
C ALA A 71 -12.62 -27.85 -21.06
N GLY A 72 -12.78 -28.36 -22.29
CA GLY A 72 -13.86 -29.27 -22.65
C GLY A 72 -13.78 -30.51 -21.75
N PRO A 73 -14.90 -31.22 -21.53
CA PRO A 73 -14.90 -32.41 -20.69
C PRO A 73 -13.84 -33.40 -21.22
N ARG A 74 -13.01 -33.90 -20.30
CA ARG A 74 -12.10 -35.03 -20.59
C ARG A 74 -12.98 -36.22 -20.97
N ALA A 75 -12.82 -36.72 -22.20
CA ALA A 75 -13.39 -37.98 -22.67
C ALA A 75 -12.80 -39.18 -21.91
#